data_AF-A0A661WB66-F1
#
_entry.id   AF-A0A661WB66-F1
#
_cell.length_a   1.000
_cell.length_b   1.000
_cell.length_c   1.000
_cell.angle_alpha   90.00
_cell.angle_beta   90.00
_cell.angle_gamma   90.00
#
_symmetry.space_group_name_H-M   'P 1'
#
loop_
_entity.id
_entity.type
_entity.pdbx_description
1 polymer ?
#
loop_
_entity_poly.entity_id
_entity_poly.type
_entity_poly.pdbx_seq_one_letter_code
_entity_poly.pdbx_strand_id
1 'polypeptide(L)'
;MTKKSLQTIILQLQQYWASHGCTIAQPYYTQVGAGTMNPATFLRVLGPEPWNVAYVEPSVRPDDGRYGENPNRFQQHTQFQVILKPDPGDPQQLYLDSLK
;
A
#
# COMPACT_ATOMS: atom_id res chain seq x y z
N MET A 1 2.21 25.21 -4.52
CA MET A 1 2.02 24.10 -3.58
C MET A 1 3.38 23.68 -3.07
N THR A 2 3.58 23.62 -1.75
CA THR A 2 4.82 23.12 -1.16
C THR A 2 4.94 21.63 -1.44
N LYS A 3 6.08 21.17 -1.97
CA LYS A 3 6.33 19.76 -2.27
C LYS A 3 6.27 18.94 -0.98
N LYS A 4 5.36 17.97 -0.89
CA LYS A 4 5.28 17.05 0.26
C LYS A 4 6.48 16.10 0.24
N SER A 5 7.04 15.79 1.41
CA SER A 5 8.07 14.74 1.53
C SER A 5 7.42 13.35 1.39
N LEU A 6 8.21 12.33 1.05
CA LEU A 6 7.71 10.95 0.99
C LEU A 6 7.12 10.50 2.34
N GLN A 7 7.76 10.87 3.45
CA GLN A 7 7.25 10.60 4.80
C GLN A 7 5.87 11.23 5.01
N THR A 8 5.70 12.50 4.61
CA THR A 8 4.40 13.19 4.73
C THR A 8 3.33 12.52 3.87
N ILE A 9 3.66 12.08 2.65
CA ILE A 9 2.71 11.36 1.78
C ILE A 9 2.27 10.06 2.44
N ILE A 10 3.20 9.26 2.96
CA ILE A 10 2.90 8.01 3.66
C ILE A 10 2.00 8.24 4.87
N LEU A 11 2.34 9.21 5.73
CA LEU A 11 1.57 9.51 6.94
C LEU A 11 0.15 9.97 6.60
N GLN A 12 -0.01 10.78 5.55
CA GLN A 12 -1.33 11.23 5.11
C GLN A 12 -2.19 10.11 4.56
N LEU A 13 -1.61 9.20 3.77
CA LEU A 13 -2.31 8.00 3.29
C LEU A 13 -2.70 7.09 4.47
N GLN A 14 -1.82 6.89 5.45
CA GLN A 14 -2.16 6.12 6.66
C GLN A 14 -3.30 6.77 7.44
N GLN A 15 -3.27 8.09 7.65
CA GLN A 15 -4.35 8.81 8.33
C GLN A 15 -5.66 8.75 7.57
N TYR A 16 -5.63 8.93 6.24
CA TYR A 16 -6.80 8.84 5.39
C TYR A 16 -7.44 7.44 5.51
N TRP A 17 -6.69 6.37 5.27
CA TRP A 17 -7.27 5.03 5.30
C TRP A 17 -7.65 4.59 6.71
N ALA A 18 -6.94 5.03 7.75
CA ALA A 18 -7.35 4.82 9.14
C ALA A 18 -8.71 5.48 9.44
N SER A 19 -8.95 6.71 8.94
CA SER A 19 -10.25 7.38 9.11
C SER A 19 -11.38 6.71 8.31
N HIS A 20 -11.04 5.88 7.31
CA HIS A 20 -11.98 5.07 6.52
C HIS A 20 -12.06 3.62 7.03
N GLY A 21 -11.71 3.39 8.31
CA GLY A 21 -11.90 2.10 8.98
C GLY A 21 -10.89 1.02 8.62
N CYS A 22 -9.77 1.35 7.96
CA CYS A 22 -8.69 0.40 7.76
C CYS A 22 -7.85 0.25 9.02
N THR A 23 -7.51 -0.98 9.36
CA THR A 23 -6.39 -1.24 10.28
C THR A 23 -5.08 -0.84 9.60
N ILE A 24 -4.24 -0.05 10.27
CA ILE A 24 -2.90 0.28 9.76
C ILE A 24 -1.92 -0.82 10.15
N ALA A 25 -1.60 -1.70 9.20
CA ALA A 25 -0.65 -2.78 9.39
C ALA A 25 0.80 -2.30 9.14
N GLN A 26 1.75 -3.10 9.63
CA GLN A 26 3.18 -2.87 9.39
C GLN A 26 3.64 -3.65 8.15
N PRO A 27 4.73 -3.19 7.50
CA PRO A 27 5.41 -3.96 6.48
C PRO A 27 5.72 -5.39 6.94
N TYR A 28 5.72 -6.34 6.01
CA TYR A 28 6.09 -7.70 6.37
C TYR A 28 7.60 -7.80 6.61
N TYR A 29 8.01 -8.66 7.54
CA TYR A 29 9.42 -8.74 7.96
C TYR A 29 10.33 -9.39 6.90
N THR A 30 9.76 -10.17 5.96
CA THR A 30 10.52 -10.79 4.85
C THR A 30 10.32 -10.03 3.55
N GLN A 31 11.28 -10.17 2.64
CA GLN A 31 11.17 -9.61 1.30
C GLN A 31 9.97 -10.21 0.54
N VAL A 32 9.20 -9.32 -0.09
CA VAL A 32 8.08 -9.66 -0.96
C VAL A 32 8.11 -8.78 -2.22
N GLY A 33 7.57 -9.28 -3.33
CA GLY A 33 7.56 -8.53 -4.61
C GLY A 33 6.42 -7.51 -4.75
N ALA A 34 5.42 -7.60 -3.86
CA ALA A 34 4.27 -6.71 -3.80
C ALA A 34 3.57 -6.84 -2.43
N GLY A 35 2.80 -5.81 -2.04
CA GLY A 35 1.91 -5.83 -0.88
C GLY A 35 0.94 -7.02 -0.88
N THR A 36 0.57 -7.53 -2.06
CA THR A 36 -0.30 -8.69 -2.21
C THR A 36 0.21 -9.95 -1.50
N MET A 37 1.53 -10.13 -1.39
CA MET A 37 2.14 -11.32 -0.75
C MET A 37 2.21 -11.22 0.78
N ASN A 38 1.99 -10.04 1.35
CA ASN A 38 1.91 -9.88 2.80
C ASN A 38 0.72 -10.70 3.34
N PRO A 39 0.86 -11.47 4.45
CA PRO A 39 -0.24 -12.22 5.04
C PRO A 39 -1.48 -11.37 5.35
N ALA A 40 -1.30 -10.08 5.66
CA ALA A 40 -2.38 -9.12 5.86
C ALA A 40 -3.25 -8.92 4.59
N THR A 41 -2.77 -9.30 3.41
CA THR A 41 -3.56 -9.42 2.18
C THR A 41 -3.79 -10.89 1.84
N PHE A 42 -2.73 -11.64 1.51
CA PHE A 42 -2.83 -12.98 0.89
C PHE A 42 -3.74 -13.95 1.67
N LEU A 43 -3.62 -13.99 3.00
CA LEU A 43 -4.42 -14.87 3.83
C LEU A 43 -5.78 -14.26 4.22
N ARG A 44 -5.86 -12.92 4.32
CA ARG A 44 -7.05 -12.22 4.85
C ARG A 44 -8.12 -11.95 3.79
N VAL A 45 -7.77 -12.02 2.51
CA VAL A 45 -8.77 -12.02 1.43
C VAL A 45 -9.59 -13.32 1.40
N LEU A 46 -9.08 -14.40 1.98
CA LEU A 46 -9.77 -15.69 2.07
C LEU A 46 -10.92 -15.64 3.08
N GLY A 47 -11.89 -16.54 2.93
CA GLY A 47 -13.03 -16.68 3.84
C GLY A 47 -14.08 -15.56 3.73
N PRO A 48 -15.19 -15.66 4.47
CA PRO A 48 -16.27 -14.67 4.44
C PRO A 48 -16.02 -13.43 5.32
N GLU A 49 -15.01 -13.45 6.20
CA GLU A 49 -14.83 -12.42 7.21
C GLU A 49 -14.45 -11.08 6.57
N PRO A 50 -15.06 -9.95 6.98
CA PRO A 50 -14.70 -8.63 6.48
C PRO A 50 -13.28 -8.25 6.91
N TRP A 51 -12.58 -7.51 6.05
CA TRP A 51 -11.21 -7.11 6.27
C TRP A 51 -10.85 -5.82 5.53
N ASN A 52 -10.59 -4.77 6.29
CA ASN A 52 -10.11 -3.49 5.78
C ASN A 52 -8.73 -3.21 6.38
N VAL A 53 -7.70 -3.10 5.53
CA VAL A 53 -6.32 -2.88 5.97
C VAL A 53 -5.59 -1.95 4.99
N ALA A 54 -4.72 -1.12 5.53
CA ALA A 54 -3.83 -0.26 4.75
C ALA A 54 -2.42 -0.30 5.34
N TYR A 55 -1.39 -0.32 4.49
CA TYR A 55 0.00 -0.41 4.93
C TYR A 55 1.00 -0.03 3.85
N VAL A 56 2.21 0.28 4.30
CA VAL A 56 3.39 0.43 3.44
C VAL A 56 3.99 -0.95 3.20
N GLU A 57 4.38 -1.26 1.97
CA GLU A 57 5.15 -2.48 1.66
C GLU A 57 6.40 -2.14 0.83
N PRO A 58 7.61 -2.28 1.41
CA PRO A 58 8.86 -2.32 0.65
C PRO A 58 8.86 -3.55 -0.28
N SER A 59 8.67 -3.30 -1.56
CA SER A 59 8.52 -4.34 -2.59
C SER A 59 9.82 -4.54 -3.34
N VAL A 60 10.35 -5.77 -3.35
CA VAL A 60 11.62 -6.15 -3.95
C VAL A 60 11.38 -6.96 -5.23
N ARG A 61 11.87 -6.45 -6.35
CA ARG A 61 11.80 -7.06 -7.69
C ARG A 61 13.19 -7.10 -8.30
N PRO A 62 13.95 -8.20 -8.13
CA PRO A 62 15.35 -8.27 -8.55
C PRO A 62 15.59 -7.90 -10.03
N ASP A 63 14.71 -8.39 -10.92
CA ASP A 63 14.83 -8.18 -12.37
C ASP A 63 14.59 -6.70 -12.81
N ASP A 64 14.00 -5.89 -11.93
CA ASP A 64 13.79 -4.46 -12.16
C ASP A 64 15.03 -3.60 -11.80
N GLY A 65 16.12 -4.21 -11.33
CA GLY A 65 17.36 -3.50 -11.02
C GLY A 65 17.96 -2.78 -12.23
N ARG A 66 18.37 -1.52 -12.04
CA ARG A 66 19.02 -0.68 -13.06
C ARG A 66 20.24 0.06 -12.51
N TYR A 67 20.93 -0.53 -11.52
CA TYR A 67 22.17 -0.01 -10.92
C TYR A 67 22.11 1.44 -10.39
N GLY A 68 20.91 2.00 -10.18
CA GLY A 68 20.74 3.41 -9.81
C GLY A 68 20.86 4.39 -10.97
N GLU A 69 20.97 3.92 -12.21
CA GLU A 69 21.14 4.75 -13.40
C GLU A 69 19.81 5.12 -14.07
N ASN A 70 18.77 4.31 -13.89
CA ASN A 70 17.45 4.61 -14.43
C ASN A 70 16.69 5.56 -13.50
N PRO A 71 16.11 6.66 -14.00
CA PRO A 71 15.43 7.65 -13.14
C PRO A 71 14.10 7.16 -12.56
N ASN A 72 13.52 6.08 -13.09
CA ASN A 72 12.15 5.65 -12.78
C ASN A 72 12.00 4.15 -12.47
N ARG A 73 13.04 3.33 -12.59
CA ARG A 73 12.97 1.87 -12.39
C ARG A 73 13.94 1.41 -11.30
N PHE A 74 13.39 0.68 -10.33
CA PHE A 74 14.09 0.32 -9.10
C PHE A 74 13.90 -1.17 -8.78
N GLN A 75 14.95 -1.82 -8.26
CA GLN A 75 14.87 -3.18 -7.71
C GLN A 75 14.06 -3.23 -6.40
N GLN A 76 13.97 -2.12 -5.67
CA GLN A 76 13.18 -1.97 -4.46
C GLN A 76 12.42 -0.65 -4.54
N HIS A 77 11.11 -0.70 -4.34
CA HIS A 77 10.24 0.47 -4.32
C HIS A 77 9.20 0.34 -3.22
N THR A 78 8.55 1.45 -2.87
CA THR A 78 7.56 1.50 -1.80
C THR A 78 6.17 1.44 -2.40
N GLN A 79 5.42 0.38 -2.11
CA GLN A 79 3.98 0.34 -2.36
C GLN A 79 3.22 0.86 -1.14
N PHE A 80 2.07 1.46 -1.38
CA PHE A 80 1.06 1.68 -0.36
C PHE A 80 -0.13 0.77 -0.70
N GLN A 81 -0.31 -0.29 0.07
CA GLN A 81 -1.34 -1.30 -0.16
C GLN A 81 -2.60 -0.96 0.63
N VAL A 82 -3.76 -1.13 0.00
CA VAL A 82 -5.08 -1.05 0.63
C VAL A 82 -5.87 -2.29 0.21
N ILE A 83 -6.57 -2.90 1.14
CA ILE A 83 -7.57 -3.95 0.89
C ILE A 83 -8.85 -3.54 1.57
N LEU A 84 -9.95 -3.59 0.83
CA LEU A 84 -11.30 -3.35 1.31
C LEU A 84 -12.13 -4.61 1.01
N LYS A 85 -12.59 -5.29 2.05
CA LYS A 85 -13.37 -6.52 1.95
C LYS A 85 -14.55 -6.43 2.92
N PRO A 86 -15.81 -6.45 2.45
CA PRO A 86 -16.24 -6.50 1.06
C PRO A 86 -15.90 -5.20 0.28
N ASP A 87 -16.13 -5.23 -1.03
CA ASP A 87 -16.12 -4.02 -1.86
C ASP A 87 -17.08 -2.97 -1.24
N PRO A 88 -16.62 -1.74 -0.95
CA PRO A 88 -17.46 -0.70 -0.35
C PRO A 88 -18.56 -0.17 -1.29
N GLY A 89 -18.48 -0.45 -2.60
CA GLY A 89 -19.43 0.02 -3.60
C GLY A 89 -19.06 1.37 -4.23
N ASP A 90 -18.14 2.12 -3.62
CA ASP A 90 -17.58 3.38 -4.11
C ASP A 90 -16.03 3.46 -4.10
N PRO A 91 -15.28 2.37 -4.40
CA PRO A 91 -13.83 2.32 -4.21
C PRO A 91 -13.06 3.36 -5.03
N GLN A 92 -13.60 3.77 -6.19
CA GLN A 92 -12.99 4.83 -7.01
C GLN A 92 -13.07 6.20 -6.33
N GLN A 93 -14.19 6.52 -5.68
CA GLN A 93 -14.37 7.81 -5.01
C GLN A 93 -13.44 7.90 -3.81
N LEU A 94 -13.37 6.84 -3.00
CA LEU A 94 -12.40 6.72 -1.89
C LEU A 94 -10.95 6.89 -2.39
N TYR A 95 -10.60 6.24 -3.49
CA TYR A 95 -9.27 6.41 -4.07
C TYR A 95 -9.01 7.86 -4.50
N LEU A 96 -9.92 8.49 -5.25
CA LEU A 96 -9.75 9.87 -5.73
C LEU A 96 -9.68 10.87 -4.58
N ASP A 97 -10.45 10.66 -3.50
CA ASP A 97 -10.40 11.50 -2.31
C ASP A 97 -9.08 11.35 -1.55
N SER A 98 -8.45 10.17 -1.58
CA SER A 98 -7.11 9.98 -0.99
C SER A 98 -6.00 10.75 -1.71
N LEU A 99 -6.24 11.24 -2.94
CA LEU A 99 -5.27 11.98 -3.74
C LEU A 99 -5.34 13.50 -3.56
N LYS A 100 -6.38 14.01 -2.89
CA LYS A 100 -6.59 15.44 -2.63
C LYS A 100 -5.67 15.94 -1.50
#